data_AF-A0A1E7F354-F1
#
_entry.id   AF-A0A1E7F354-F1
#
_cell.length_a   1.000
_cell.length_b   1.000
_cell.length_c   1.000
_cell.angle_alpha   90.00
_cell.angle_beta   90.00
_cell.angle_gamma   90.00
#
_symmetry.space_group_name_H-M   'P 1'
#
loop_
_entity.id
_entity.type
_entity.pdbx_description
1 polymer ?
#
loop_
_entity_poly.entity_id
_entity_poly.type
_entity_poly.pdbx_seq_one_letter_code
_entity_poly.pdbx_strand_id
1 'polypeptide(L)'
;MGVWRPTKNSFVNSATQQGATQTSGTQTVTSGTGTRTVTSQRDVMISHAAKLRQSIVRQQDELMTLERQIQCCCNSNADEDDDNNLSILILKELSPMNVASKLIGTFKASSNVLLRKINRVQKKIGKNNQKWNNVGEYAIHEIQAGLRIATTLIKSPTQIQQIVIDPQSSTLVAHLPSIVSRLDKLEIHISPILERVLNNNQHLASIEPYLDEILERFDDIEPHLEWILNNIDALAPYTGLLLKHVDALLLFANCDDLNDLEQNKQQNKQKGDTYSLADQLLPYLEYYISKLDVIVSPHIDKLFARGYETRLTASANIDVLLYWFGWTLRIPYIPRIFFAIPFSPSIVSFLCNRLPKKFARKGKSYCRNLECAIDDNYGLSWNKLDKA
;
A
#
# COMPACT_ATOMS: atom_id res chain seq x y z
N MET A 1 11.67 -17.15 60.85
CA MET A 1 12.79 -16.19 60.80
C MET A 1 13.35 -16.22 59.39
N GLY A 2 13.29 -15.10 58.68
CA GLY A 2 13.72 -15.00 57.29
C GLY A 2 13.31 -13.64 56.71
N VAL A 3 14.02 -12.60 57.12
CA VAL A 3 13.81 -11.20 56.74
C VAL A 3 14.26 -11.00 55.30
N TRP A 4 13.33 -10.72 54.39
CA TRP A 4 13.65 -10.27 53.03
C TRP A 4 13.76 -8.74 53.00
N ARG A 5 14.95 -8.24 52.62
CA ARG A 5 15.19 -6.83 52.29
C ARG A 5 15.08 -6.62 50.78
N PRO A 6 14.56 -5.49 50.29
CA PRO A 6 14.59 -5.16 48.88
C PRO A 6 15.92 -4.46 48.51
N THR A 7 16.59 -4.98 47.48
CA THR A 7 17.74 -4.32 46.82
C THR A 7 17.24 -3.32 45.78
N LYS A 8 17.75 -2.09 45.86
CA LYS A 8 17.59 -1.04 44.86
C LYS A 8 18.35 -1.43 43.58
N ASN A 9 17.63 -1.54 42.46
CA ASN A 9 18.26 -1.61 41.14
C ASN A 9 18.43 -0.20 40.58
N SER A 10 19.68 0.19 40.42
CA SER A 10 20.14 1.37 39.68
C SER A 10 19.99 1.14 38.17
N PHE A 11 19.30 2.06 37.50
CA PHE A 11 19.31 2.21 36.05
C PHE A 11 20.73 2.50 35.55
N VAL A 12 21.26 1.63 34.69
CA VAL A 12 22.44 1.90 33.85
C VAL A 12 21.94 2.07 32.43
N ASN A 13 21.93 3.32 31.96
CA ASN A 13 21.69 3.66 30.56
C ASN A 13 23.00 3.49 29.79
N SER A 14 23.13 2.39 29.04
CA SER A 14 24.23 2.20 28.08
C SER A 14 23.84 2.83 26.74
N ALA A 15 24.12 4.13 26.59
CA ALA A 15 24.07 4.79 25.29
C ALA A 15 25.39 4.51 24.54
N THR A 16 25.34 3.58 23.58
CA THR A 16 26.44 3.33 22.65
C THR A 16 26.52 4.48 21.64
N GLN A 17 27.30 5.52 21.95
CA GLN A 17 27.75 6.51 20.96
C GLN A 17 28.88 5.89 20.12
N GLN A 18 28.56 5.49 18.88
CA GLN A 18 29.59 5.28 17.86
C GLN A 18 30.03 6.64 17.32
N GLY A 19 31.19 7.10 17.79
CA GLY A 19 31.89 8.26 17.25
C GLY A 19 32.44 7.96 15.87
N ALA A 20 31.83 8.55 14.84
CA ALA A 20 32.46 8.68 13.52
C ALA A 20 33.29 9.96 13.50
N THR A 21 34.59 9.81 13.68
CA THR A 21 35.60 10.87 13.54
C THR A 21 35.59 11.36 12.08
N GLN A 22 34.92 12.48 11.81
CA GLN A 22 35.13 13.24 10.58
C GLN A 22 36.27 14.25 10.83
N THR A 23 37.42 13.95 10.25
CA THR A 23 38.58 14.84 10.17
C THR A 23 38.25 15.99 9.21
N SER A 24 37.57 17.01 9.72
CA SER A 24 37.45 18.31 9.04
C SER A 24 38.72 19.11 9.33
N GLY A 25 39.66 19.07 8.39
CA GLY A 25 40.86 19.92 8.41
C GLY A 25 40.47 21.39 8.40
N THR A 26 40.48 22.01 9.57
CA THR A 26 40.33 23.45 9.74
C THR A 26 41.72 24.04 9.73
N GLN A 27 42.14 24.62 8.60
CA GLN A 27 43.34 25.45 8.55
C GLN A 27 43.03 26.78 9.24
N THR A 28 43.51 26.93 10.47
CA THR A 28 43.56 28.20 11.18
C THR A 28 44.75 29.02 10.68
N VAL A 29 44.48 29.99 9.81
CA VAL A 29 45.40 31.10 9.53
C VAL A 29 45.10 32.21 10.54
N THR A 30 45.96 32.33 11.53
CA THR A 30 45.96 33.44 12.50
C THR A 30 46.60 34.66 11.87
N SER A 31 45.76 35.62 11.48
CA SER A 31 46.15 37.02 11.30
C SER A 31 45.00 37.89 11.79
N GLY A 32 45.35 38.84 12.65
CA GLY A 32 44.44 39.51 13.57
C GLY A 32 43.33 40.36 12.95
N THR A 33 42.42 40.74 13.85
CA THR A 33 41.32 41.71 13.70
C THR A 33 40.17 41.30 12.77
N GLY A 34 39.11 40.75 13.40
CA GLY A 34 37.77 40.60 12.83
C GLY A 34 37.42 39.18 12.40
N THR A 35 36.95 38.35 13.34
CA THR A 35 36.40 37.01 13.05
C THR A 35 35.06 37.15 12.31
N ARG A 36 35.14 37.31 10.99
CA ARG A 36 34.00 37.16 10.08
C ARG A 36 33.89 35.68 9.74
N THR A 37 32.94 34.98 10.35
CA THR A 37 32.61 33.59 10.01
C THR A 37 32.10 33.55 8.57
N VAL A 38 32.95 33.12 7.65
CA VAL A 38 32.54 32.82 6.27
C VAL A 38 31.75 31.52 6.34
N THR A 39 30.45 31.61 6.62
CA THR A 39 29.53 30.48 6.44
C THR A 39 29.63 30.05 4.99
N SER A 40 30.06 28.81 4.76
CA SER A 40 30.14 28.24 3.43
C SER A 40 28.78 28.38 2.75
N GLN A 41 28.75 28.83 1.50
CA GLN A 41 27.53 28.94 0.70
C GLN A 41 26.73 27.62 0.69
N ARG A 42 27.42 26.49 0.91
CA ARG A 42 26.83 25.16 1.12
C ARG A 42 25.93 25.09 2.36
N ASP A 43 26.34 25.64 3.49
CA ASP A 43 25.58 25.58 4.75
C ASP A 43 24.33 26.46 4.66
N VAL A 44 24.43 27.60 3.98
CA VAL A 44 23.29 28.46 3.65
C VAL A 44 22.28 27.69 2.79
N MET A 45 22.74 26.98 1.76
CA MET A 45 21.86 26.16 0.91
C MET A 45 21.21 25.00 1.67
N ILE A 46 21.93 24.33 2.58
CA ILE A 46 21.39 23.24 3.39
C ILE A 46 20.30 23.76 4.33
N SER A 47 20.55 24.88 5.01
CA SER A 47 19.56 25.51 5.89
C SER A 47 18.30 25.93 5.13
N HIS A 48 18.45 26.48 3.93
CA HIS A 48 17.33 26.87 3.07
C HIS A 48 16.53 25.66 2.59
N ALA A 49 17.20 24.57 2.21
CA ALA A 49 16.55 23.33 1.81
C ALA A 49 15.76 22.68 2.97
N ALA A 50 16.30 22.74 4.20
CA ALA A 50 15.59 22.25 5.39
C ALA A 50 14.32 23.07 5.67
N LYS A 51 14.41 24.40 5.55
CA LYS A 51 13.26 25.30 5.71
C LYS A 51 12.18 25.06 4.66
N LEU A 52 12.58 24.83 3.40
CA LEU A 52 11.65 24.48 2.31
C LEU A 52 10.93 23.16 2.58
N ARG A 53 11.64 22.14 3.09
CA ARG A 53 11.02 20.85 3.44
C ARG A 53 9.97 21.00 4.54
N GLN A 54 10.27 21.75 5.61
CA GLN A 54 9.30 22.01 6.67
C GLN A 54 8.08 22.77 6.14
N SER A 55 8.27 23.72 5.23
CA SER A 55 7.18 24.43 4.56
C SER A 55 6.28 23.48 3.74
N ILE A 56 6.87 22.54 2.99
CA ILE A 56 6.11 21.59 2.16
C ILE A 56 5.26 20.67 3.05
N VAL A 57 5.86 20.12 4.12
CA VAL A 57 5.13 19.24 5.05
C VAL A 57 3.96 19.99 5.71
N ARG A 58 4.18 21.24 6.13
CA ARG A 58 3.11 22.07 6.71
C ARG A 58 1.98 22.33 5.71
N GLN A 59 2.30 22.61 4.45
CA GLN A 59 1.29 22.81 3.40
C GLN A 59 0.51 21.52 3.11
N GLN A 60 1.16 20.36 3.18
CA GLN A 60 0.48 19.07 3.04
C GLN A 60 -0.50 18.80 4.19
N ASP A 61 -0.12 19.08 5.43
CA ASP A 61 -1.01 18.98 6.60
C ASP A 61 -2.21 19.93 6.49
N GLU A 62 -1.97 21.18 6.05
CA GLU A 62 -3.03 22.17 5.82
C GLU A 62 -3.99 21.70 4.72
N LEU A 63 -3.48 21.14 3.61
CA LEU A 63 -4.30 20.57 2.54
C LEU A 63 -5.12 19.35 2.99
N MET A 64 -4.52 18.43 3.74
CA MET A 64 -5.25 17.29 4.31
C MET A 64 -6.35 17.74 5.27
N THR A 65 -6.11 18.80 6.04
CA THR A 65 -7.11 19.37 6.95
C THR A 65 -8.28 19.99 6.17
N LEU A 66 -8.00 20.73 5.09
CA LEU A 66 -9.02 21.31 4.21
C LEU A 66 -9.83 20.23 3.48
N GLU A 67 -9.18 19.17 2.99
CA GLU A 67 -9.86 18.04 2.35
C GLU A 67 -10.87 17.38 3.30
N ARG A 68 -10.45 17.13 4.56
CA ARG A 68 -11.35 16.64 5.61
C ARG A 68 -12.52 17.59 5.86
N GLN A 69 -12.29 18.90 5.89
CA GLN A 69 -13.35 19.89 6.07
C GLN A 69 -14.35 19.90 4.90
N ILE A 70 -13.87 19.85 3.65
CA ILE A 70 -14.72 19.80 2.46
C ILE A 70 -15.58 18.53 2.47
N GLN A 71 -14.98 17.38 2.81
CA GLN A 71 -15.70 16.12 2.88
C GLN A 71 -16.78 16.12 3.98
N CYS A 72 -16.55 16.83 5.10
CA CYS A 72 -17.57 17.04 6.12
C CYS A 72 -18.73 17.93 5.63
N CYS A 73 -18.46 18.98 4.83
CA CYS A 73 -19.50 19.91 4.37
C CYS A 73 -20.39 19.35 3.24
N CYS A 74 -19.88 18.43 2.41
CA CYS A 74 -20.65 17.85 1.31
C CYS A 74 -21.77 16.88 1.75
N ASN A 75 -21.76 16.42 3.00
CA ASN A 75 -22.76 15.47 3.51
C ASN A 75 -23.95 16.14 4.22
N SER A 76 -23.98 17.48 4.31
CA SER A 76 -25.02 18.22 5.04
C SER A 76 -26.29 18.55 4.23
N ASN A 77 -26.34 18.24 2.93
CA ASN A 77 -27.44 18.62 2.03
C ASN A 77 -28.12 17.42 1.37
N ALA A 78 -28.53 16.42 2.15
CA ALA A 78 -29.45 15.40 1.68
C ALA A 78 -30.58 15.25 2.70
N ASP A 79 -31.65 16.00 2.44
CA ASP A 79 -32.94 15.92 3.12
C ASP A 79 -33.60 14.54 2.90
N GLU A 80 -34.28 14.13 3.96
CA GLU A 80 -35.58 13.43 4.03
C GLU A 80 -35.89 12.39 2.93
N ASP A 81 -35.82 11.11 3.30
CA ASP A 81 -36.92 10.18 3.04
C ASP A 81 -36.92 9.01 4.05
N ASP A 82 -38.13 8.71 4.51
CA ASP A 82 -38.51 7.86 5.63
C ASP A 82 -38.28 6.35 5.41
N ASP A 83 -38.38 5.63 6.53
CA ASP A 83 -38.56 4.18 6.67
C ASP A 83 -37.34 3.24 6.47
N ASN A 84 -36.69 2.90 7.59
CA ASN A 84 -36.47 1.50 8.02
C ASN A 84 -35.80 1.43 9.42
N ASN A 85 -36.63 1.37 10.47
CA ASN A 85 -36.21 1.17 11.85
C ASN A 85 -35.95 -0.31 12.16
N LEU A 86 -34.71 -0.78 11.99
CA LEU A 86 -34.23 -2.00 12.67
C LEU A 86 -32.77 -1.93 13.15
N SER A 87 -32.00 -0.90 12.78
CA SER A 87 -30.56 -0.81 13.11
C SER A 87 -30.20 0.09 14.30
N ILE A 88 -31.16 0.66 15.02
CA ILE A 88 -30.93 1.78 15.96
C ILE A 88 -30.70 1.35 17.43
N LEU A 89 -30.77 0.06 17.75
CA LEU A 89 -30.73 -0.38 19.16
C LEU A 89 -29.34 -0.69 19.74
N ILE A 90 -28.27 -0.73 18.93
CA ILE A 90 -26.90 -1.03 19.43
C ILE A 90 -26.02 0.24 19.59
N LEU A 91 -26.44 1.40 19.07
CA LEU A 91 -25.57 2.60 18.98
C LEU A 91 -25.90 3.73 19.97
N LYS A 92 -26.78 3.51 20.95
CA LYS A 92 -27.38 4.61 21.73
C LYS A 92 -26.50 5.18 22.85
N GLU A 93 -25.29 4.67 23.07
CA GLU A 93 -24.46 5.03 24.23
C GLU A 93 -23.13 5.73 23.88
N LEU A 94 -22.99 6.23 22.65
CA LEU A 94 -21.86 7.05 22.21
C LEU A 94 -22.40 8.25 21.39
N SER A 95 -22.13 9.49 21.84
CA SER A 95 -22.32 10.70 21.02
C SER A 95 -21.04 11.54 21.11
N PRO A 96 -20.51 12.01 19.97
CA PRO A 96 -21.02 13.21 19.31
C PRO A 96 -21.55 12.91 17.89
N MET A 97 -22.64 13.56 17.49
CA MET A 97 -23.46 13.30 16.29
C MET A 97 -22.71 13.01 14.97
N ASN A 98 -21.53 13.59 14.76
CA ASN A 98 -20.72 13.37 13.56
C ASN A 98 -20.05 11.99 13.50
N VAL A 99 -19.70 11.41 14.65
CA VAL A 99 -19.14 10.05 14.73
C VAL A 99 -20.24 9.04 14.49
N ALA A 100 -21.42 9.26 15.07
CA ALA A 100 -22.58 8.39 14.86
C ALA A 100 -23.03 8.36 13.39
N SER A 101 -23.12 9.52 12.73
CA SER A 101 -23.49 9.57 11.31
C SER A 101 -22.45 8.89 10.41
N LYS A 102 -21.15 9.09 10.68
CA LYS A 102 -20.07 8.38 9.98
C LYS A 102 -20.16 6.87 10.17
N LEU A 103 -20.33 6.40 11.42
CA LEU A 103 -20.48 4.98 11.73
C LEU A 103 -21.71 4.38 11.04
N ILE A 104 -22.85 5.08 11.03
CA ILE A 104 -24.06 4.63 10.34
C ILE A 104 -23.83 4.56 8.82
N GLY A 105 -23.17 5.56 8.24
CA GLY A 105 -22.82 5.59 6.82
C GLY A 105 -21.92 4.42 6.43
N THR A 106 -20.84 4.21 7.19
CA THR A 106 -19.93 3.07 7.03
C THR A 106 -20.64 1.74 7.22
N PHE A 107 -21.48 1.61 8.25
CA PHE A 107 -22.27 0.40 8.48
C PHE A 107 -23.24 0.09 7.35
N LYS A 108 -23.87 1.11 6.76
CA LYS A 108 -24.72 0.96 5.57
C LYS A 108 -23.91 0.51 4.36
N ALA A 109 -22.76 1.13 4.10
CA ALA A 109 -21.85 0.72 3.02
C ALA A 109 -21.39 -0.73 3.21
N SER A 110 -21.01 -1.08 4.43
CA SER A 110 -20.59 -2.41 4.81
C SER A 110 -21.70 -3.46 4.65
N SER A 111 -22.93 -3.11 5.05
CA SER A 111 -24.11 -3.94 4.84
C SER A 111 -24.40 -4.18 3.36
N ASN A 112 -24.15 -3.19 2.50
CA ASN A 112 -24.29 -3.36 1.05
C ASN A 112 -23.27 -4.36 0.48
N VAL A 113 -22.04 -4.43 1.02
CA VAL A 113 -21.04 -5.44 0.63
C VAL A 113 -21.56 -6.85 0.98
N LEU A 114 -22.07 -7.03 2.21
CA LEU A 114 -22.67 -8.28 2.65
C LEU A 114 -23.88 -8.69 1.81
N LEU A 115 -24.81 -7.76 1.54
CA LEU A 115 -25.98 -8.02 0.70
C LEU A 115 -25.59 -8.40 -0.73
N ARG A 116 -24.59 -7.71 -1.32
CA ARG A 116 -24.04 -8.08 -2.63
C ARG A 116 -23.41 -9.47 -2.61
N LYS A 117 -22.72 -9.85 -1.53
CA LYS A 117 -22.17 -11.20 -1.36
C LYS A 117 -23.27 -12.25 -1.26
N ILE A 118 -24.29 -12.02 -0.42
CA ILE A 118 -25.46 -12.91 -0.30
C ILE A 118 -26.17 -13.07 -1.65
N ASN A 119 -26.38 -11.99 -2.40
CA ASN A 119 -26.98 -12.03 -3.73
C ASN A 119 -26.12 -12.83 -4.73
N ARG A 120 -24.78 -12.67 -4.70
CA ARG A 120 -23.86 -13.46 -5.52
C ARG A 120 -23.90 -14.96 -5.16
N VAL A 121 -24.02 -15.30 -3.88
CA VAL A 121 -24.21 -16.69 -3.42
C VAL A 121 -25.55 -17.25 -3.90
N GLN A 122 -26.64 -16.49 -3.71
CA GLN A 122 -27.98 -16.88 -4.15
C GLN A 122 -28.03 -17.14 -5.67
N LYS A 123 -27.40 -16.29 -6.46
CA LYS A 123 -27.34 -16.42 -7.93
C LYS A 123 -26.20 -17.33 -8.42
N LYS A 124 -25.38 -17.87 -7.53
CA LYS A 124 -24.18 -18.68 -7.84
C LYS A 124 -23.22 -18.01 -8.85
N ILE A 125 -23.07 -16.69 -8.74
CA ILE A 125 -22.20 -15.90 -9.63
C ILE A 125 -20.76 -15.98 -9.12
N GLY A 126 -19.86 -16.51 -9.94
CA GLY A 126 -18.42 -16.64 -9.64
C GLY A 126 -18.04 -17.99 -9.03
N LYS A 127 -16.80 -18.45 -9.33
CA LYS A 127 -16.30 -19.78 -8.96
C LYS A 127 -16.41 -20.07 -7.45
N ASN A 128 -16.08 -19.08 -6.61
CA ASN A 128 -16.10 -19.21 -5.15
C ASN A 128 -17.51 -19.27 -4.54
N ASN A 129 -18.56 -18.90 -5.28
CA ASN A 129 -19.93 -18.90 -4.78
C ASN A 129 -20.72 -20.14 -5.25
N GLN A 130 -20.21 -20.86 -6.25
CA GLN A 130 -20.82 -22.10 -6.77
C GLN A 130 -20.73 -23.27 -5.78
N LYS A 131 -19.79 -23.21 -4.82
CA LYS A 131 -19.63 -24.24 -3.77
C LYS A 131 -20.83 -24.32 -2.82
N TRP A 132 -21.64 -23.26 -2.73
CA TRP A 132 -22.77 -23.20 -1.81
C TRP A 132 -24.07 -23.63 -2.51
N ASN A 133 -24.82 -24.54 -1.89
CA ASN A 133 -26.09 -24.98 -2.46
C ASN A 133 -27.18 -23.93 -2.26
N ASN A 134 -27.17 -23.25 -1.11
CA ASN A 134 -28.10 -22.18 -0.75
C ASN A 134 -27.43 -21.15 0.18
N VAL A 135 -28.11 -20.02 0.40
CA VAL A 135 -27.63 -18.93 1.27
C VAL A 135 -27.52 -19.37 2.74
N GLY A 136 -28.38 -20.29 3.19
CA GLY A 136 -28.36 -20.81 4.57
C GLY A 136 -27.08 -21.58 4.88
N GLU A 137 -26.63 -22.42 3.96
CA GLU A 137 -25.36 -23.15 4.06
C GLU A 137 -24.17 -22.19 4.19
N TYR A 138 -24.14 -21.16 3.35
CA TYR A 138 -23.15 -20.09 3.43
C TYR A 138 -23.21 -19.38 4.79
N ALA A 139 -24.39 -18.97 5.26
CA ALA A 139 -24.54 -18.28 6.54
C ALA A 139 -24.08 -19.15 7.73
N ILE A 140 -24.42 -20.44 7.74
CA ILE A 140 -23.96 -21.40 8.76
C ILE A 140 -22.44 -21.50 8.72
N HIS A 141 -21.84 -21.56 7.53
CA HIS A 141 -20.40 -21.62 7.38
C HIS A 141 -19.69 -20.36 7.90
N GLU A 142 -20.19 -19.16 7.55
CA GLU A 142 -19.66 -17.90 8.08
C GLU A 142 -19.78 -17.81 9.61
N ILE A 143 -20.91 -18.26 10.18
CA ILE A 143 -21.08 -18.33 11.65
C ILE A 143 -20.05 -19.28 12.27
N GLN A 144 -19.81 -20.44 11.67
CA GLN A 144 -18.83 -21.40 12.15
C GLN A 144 -17.40 -20.84 12.07
N ALA A 145 -17.03 -20.19 10.96
CA ALA A 145 -15.75 -19.52 10.80
C ALA A 145 -15.56 -18.42 11.86
N GLY A 146 -16.61 -17.62 12.09
CA GLY A 146 -16.62 -16.59 13.14
C GLY A 146 -16.44 -17.14 14.55
N LEU A 147 -17.10 -18.26 14.86
CA LEU A 147 -16.90 -18.95 16.13
C LEU A 147 -15.47 -19.48 16.27
N ARG A 148 -14.88 -20.06 15.23
CA ARG A 148 -13.49 -20.52 15.26
C ARG A 148 -12.52 -19.36 15.49
N ILE A 149 -12.68 -18.28 14.75
CA ILE A 149 -11.93 -17.03 14.93
C ILE A 149 -12.04 -16.54 16.37
N ALA A 150 -13.26 -16.45 16.92
CA ALA A 150 -13.49 -16.04 18.29
C ALA A 150 -12.78 -16.97 19.28
N THR A 151 -12.84 -18.29 19.09
CA THR A 151 -12.13 -19.23 19.97
C THR A 151 -10.60 -19.10 19.87
N THR A 152 -10.05 -18.82 18.68
CA THR A 152 -8.61 -18.60 18.46
C THR A 152 -8.15 -17.30 19.12
N LEU A 153 -8.97 -16.25 19.02
CA LEU A 153 -8.75 -14.97 19.70
C LEU A 153 -8.79 -15.15 21.22
N ILE A 154 -9.77 -15.90 21.77
CA ILE A 154 -9.89 -16.14 23.21
C ILE A 154 -8.67 -16.89 23.77
N LYS A 155 -8.11 -17.81 22.98
CA LYS A 155 -6.85 -18.51 23.34
C LYS A 155 -5.63 -17.58 23.35
N SER A 156 -5.72 -16.40 22.73
CA SER A 156 -4.66 -15.40 22.61
C SER A 156 -5.09 -14.06 23.25
N PRO A 157 -5.33 -14.04 24.58
CA PRO A 157 -5.96 -12.90 25.27
C PRO A 157 -5.15 -11.59 25.18
N THR A 158 -3.83 -11.68 24.97
CA THR A 158 -2.98 -10.51 24.79
C THR A 158 -3.31 -9.73 23.51
N GLN A 159 -3.71 -10.42 22.43
CA GLN A 159 -4.10 -9.80 21.17
C GLN A 159 -5.49 -9.15 21.29
N ILE A 160 -6.44 -9.79 21.99
CA ILE A 160 -7.77 -9.21 22.24
C ILE A 160 -7.66 -7.94 23.06
N GLN A 161 -6.84 -7.93 24.12
CA GLN A 161 -6.71 -6.76 24.99
C GLN A 161 -6.25 -5.53 24.20
N GLN A 162 -5.36 -5.70 23.22
CA GLN A 162 -4.91 -4.59 22.36
C GLN A 162 -6.05 -4.05 21.49
N ILE A 163 -6.90 -4.91 20.93
CA ILE A 163 -8.03 -4.50 20.10
C ILE A 163 -9.13 -3.86 20.97
N VAL A 164 -9.49 -4.47 22.09
CA VAL A 164 -10.65 -4.04 22.90
C VAL A 164 -10.36 -2.78 23.71
N ILE A 165 -9.10 -2.55 24.09
CA ILE A 165 -8.72 -1.37 24.88
C ILE A 165 -8.50 -0.14 23.98
N ASP A 166 -8.18 -0.32 22.70
CA ASP A 166 -7.94 0.82 21.80
C ASP A 166 -9.26 1.48 21.36
N PRO A 167 -9.46 2.79 21.65
CA PRO A 167 -10.64 3.52 21.22
C PRO A 167 -10.87 3.49 19.70
N GLN A 168 -9.80 3.36 18.89
CA GLN A 168 -9.92 3.32 17.43
C GLN A 168 -10.43 1.98 16.90
N SER A 169 -10.30 0.87 17.64
CA SER A 169 -10.87 -0.41 17.23
C SER A 169 -12.41 -0.42 17.25
N SER A 170 -13.03 0.56 17.91
CA SER A 170 -14.48 0.73 17.88
C SER A 170 -15.03 1.09 16.50
N THR A 171 -14.20 1.66 15.60
CA THR A 171 -14.61 1.99 14.23
C THR A 171 -14.77 0.75 13.34
N LEU A 172 -14.03 -0.33 13.64
CA LEU A 172 -14.16 -1.61 12.94
C LEU A 172 -15.54 -2.24 13.08
N VAL A 173 -16.27 -1.90 14.15
CA VAL A 173 -17.66 -2.35 14.36
C VAL A 173 -18.56 -1.88 13.21
N ALA A 174 -18.29 -0.70 12.64
CA ALA A 174 -19.05 -0.24 11.47
C ALA A 174 -18.77 -1.07 10.21
N HIS A 175 -17.61 -1.72 10.10
CA HIS A 175 -17.25 -2.59 8.98
C HIS A 175 -17.62 -4.07 9.20
N LEU A 176 -18.23 -4.38 10.34
CA LEU A 176 -18.51 -5.75 10.75
C LEU A 176 -19.35 -6.55 9.74
N PRO A 177 -20.40 -5.98 9.09
CA PRO A 177 -21.12 -6.69 8.04
C PRO A 177 -20.21 -7.15 6.86
N SER A 178 -19.29 -6.30 6.42
CA SER A 178 -18.32 -6.60 5.35
C SER A 178 -17.35 -7.69 5.79
N ILE A 179 -16.85 -7.59 7.03
CA ILE A 179 -15.92 -8.56 7.60
C ILE A 179 -16.58 -9.94 7.69
N VAL A 180 -17.82 -9.98 8.19
CA VAL A 180 -18.64 -11.21 8.26
C VAL A 180 -18.91 -11.80 6.88
N SER A 181 -18.91 -10.98 5.83
CA SER A 181 -19.08 -11.50 4.46
C SER A 181 -17.88 -12.28 3.90
N ARG A 182 -16.75 -12.28 4.62
CA ARG A 182 -15.46 -12.86 4.20
C ARG A 182 -14.77 -13.64 5.32
N LEU A 183 -15.51 -14.07 6.34
CA LEU A 183 -14.96 -14.65 7.56
C LEU A 183 -14.29 -16.00 7.26
N ASP A 184 -14.85 -16.76 6.31
CA ASP A 184 -14.27 -18.03 5.83
C ASP A 184 -12.82 -17.90 5.35
N LYS A 185 -12.51 -16.83 4.63
CA LYS A 185 -11.16 -16.58 4.10
C LYS A 185 -10.25 -15.85 5.08
N LEU A 186 -10.82 -14.97 5.89
CA LEU A 186 -10.07 -14.24 6.92
C LEU A 186 -9.53 -15.17 8.00
N GLU A 187 -10.18 -16.31 8.26
CA GLU A 187 -9.75 -17.30 9.27
C GLU A 187 -8.27 -17.67 9.15
N ILE A 188 -7.79 -17.88 7.92
CA ILE A 188 -6.40 -18.31 7.65
C ILE A 188 -5.41 -17.17 7.85
N HIS A 189 -5.85 -15.92 7.65
CA HIS A 189 -4.98 -14.74 7.64
C HIS A 189 -5.14 -13.86 8.88
N ILE A 190 -5.92 -14.29 9.87
CA ILE A 190 -6.25 -13.42 11.00
C ILE A 190 -5.03 -13.07 11.85
N SER A 191 -4.16 -14.05 12.14
CA SER A 191 -2.95 -13.83 12.95
C SER A 191 -2.01 -12.77 12.36
N PRO A 192 -1.61 -12.86 11.07
CA PRO A 192 -0.73 -11.84 10.50
C PRO A 192 -1.42 -10.48 10.31
N ILE A 193 -2.75 -10.43 10.09
CA ILE A 193 -3.51 -9.17 10.05
C ILE A 193 -3.51 -8.51 11.43
N LEU A 194 -3.79 -9.27 12.49
CA LEU A 194 -3.75 -8.81 13.88
C LEU A 194 -2.38 -8.23 14.23
N GLU A 195 -1.33 -9.00 13.92
CA GLU A 195 0.03 -8.66 14.30
C GLU A 195 0.56 -7.40 13.62
N ARG A 196 0.21 -7.17 12.35
CA ARG A 196 0.82 -6.10 11.54
C ARG A 196 -0.07 -4.92 11.21
N VAL A 197 -1.38 -5.15 11.09
CA VAL A 197 -2.34 -4.09 10.77
C VAL A 197 -2.94 -3.53 12.05
N LEU A 198 -3.45 -4.41 12.92
CA LEU A 198 -4.21 -3.98 14.10
C LEU A 198 -3.31 -3.54 15.26
N ASN A 199 -2.11 -4.08 15.39
CA ASN A 199 -1.15 -3.60 16.39
C ASN A 199 -0.51 -2.25 16.05
N ASN A 200 -0.59 -1.79 14.79
CA ASN A 200 -0.07 -0.49 14.37
C ASN A 200 -1.22 0.45 14.02
N ASN A 201 -1.59 1.31 14.97
CA ASN A 201 -2.70 2.27 14.84
C ASN A 201 -2.58 3.18 13.61
N GLN A 202 -1.36 3.44 13.13
CA GLN A 202 -1.14 4.26 11.94
C GLN A 202 -1.61 3.54 10.66
N HIS A 203 -1.42 2.23 10.58
CA HIS A 203 -1.89 1.42 9.45
C HIS A 203 -3.40 1.34 9.45
N LEU A 204 -4.00 1.05 10.62
CA LEU A 204 -5.44 0.96 10.74
C LEU A 204 -6.13 2.26 10.33
N ALA A 205 -5.64 3.41 10.81
CA ALA A 205 -6.19 4.72 10.45
C ALA A 205 -6.13 5.02 8.94
N SER A 206 -5.13 4.48 8.24
CA SER A 206 -4.94 4.67 6.79
C SER A 206 -5.78 3.69 5.96
N ILE A 207 -6.04 2.50 6.49
CA ILE A 207 -6.74 1.40 5.78
C ILE A 207 -8.24 1.43 6.03
N GLU A 208 -8.69 1.79 7.24
CA GLU A 208 -10.10 1.81 7.66
C GLU A 208 -11.02 2.49 6.64
N PRO A 209 -10.73 3.69 6.09
CA PRO A 209 -11.63 4.35 5.15
C PRO A 209 -11.90 3.55 3.88
N TYR A 210 -11.01 2.62 3.53
CA TYR A 210 -11.05 1.80 2.32
C TYR A 210 -11.41 0.34 2.59
N LEU A 211 -11.67 -0.03 3.85
CA LEU A 211 -11.82 -1.42 4.27
C LEU A 211 -12.99 -2.12 3.56
N ASP A 212 -14.11 -1.44 3.35
CA ASP A 212 -15.27 -2.03 2.64
C ASP A 212 -14.96 -2.34 1.18
N GLU A 213 -14.21 -1.47 0.51
CA GLU A 213 -13.79 -1.68 -0.88
C GLU A 213 -12.73 -2.80 -0.98
N ILE A 214 -11.81 -2.88 -0.01
CA ILE A 214 -10.87 -4.01 0.12
C ILE A 214 -11.64 -5.33 0.30
N LEU A 215 -12.64 -5.37 1.17
CA LEU A 215 -13.42 -6.58 1.46
C LEU A 215 -14.34 -7.00 0.30
N GLU A 216 -14.82 -6.04 -0.48
CA GLU A 216 -15.53 -6.31 -1.73
C GLU A 216 -14.64 -7.07 -2.72
N ARG A 217 -13.38 -6.61 -2.85
CA ARG A 217 -12.34 -7.13 -3.75
C ARG A 217 -11.45 -8.22 -3.14
N PHE A 218 -11.80 -8.71 -1.96
CA PHE A 218 -10.94 -9.61 -1.19
C PHE A 218 -10.58 -10.90 -1.92
N ASP A 219 -11.47 -11.40 -2.80
CA ASP A 219 -11.20 -12.60 -3.59
C ASP A 219 -9.97 -12.46 -4.48
N ASP A 220 -9.68 -11.24 -4.96
CA ASP A 220 -8.54 -10.96 -5.85
C ASP A 220 -7.29 -10.58 -5.05
N ILE A 221 -7.47 -10.06 -3.83
CA ILE A 221 -6.38 -9.59 -2.95
C ILE A 221 -5.81 -10.74 -2.11
N GLU A 222 -6.64 -11.70 -1.70
CA GLU A 222 -6.28 -12.83 -0.83
C GLU A 222 -5.01 -13.57 -1.27
N PRO A 223 -4.79 -13.93 -2.56
CA PRO A 223 -3.58 -14.63 -2.97
C PRO A 223 -2.28 -13.85 -2.72
N HIS A 224 -2.37 -12.52 -2.68
CA HIS A 224 -1.22 -11.62 -2.51
C HIS A 224 -1.08 -11.10 -1.07
N LEU A 225 -1.98 -11.50 -0.17
CA LEU A 225 -2.09 -10.95 1.17
C LEU A 225 -0.82 -11.16 2.01
N GLU A 226 -0.14 -12.31 1.87
CA GLU A 226 1.13 -12.58 2.56
C GLU A 226 2.20 -11.54 2.21
N TRP A 227 2.35 -11.21 0.92
CA TRP A 227 3.30 -10.21 0.46
C TRP A 227 2.90 -8.79 0.87
N ILE A 228 1.61 -8.47 0.76
CA ILE A 228 1.06 -7.17 1.19
C ILE A 228 1.33 -6.94 2.68
N LEU A 229 1.06 -7.95 3.52
CA LEU A 229 1.29 -7.84 4.95
C LEU A 229 2.78 -7.72 5.30
N ASN A 230 3.70 -8.30 4.51
CA ASN A 230 5.15 -8.13 4.71
C ASN A 230 5.62 -6.70 4.39
N ASN A 231 4.90 -5.99 3.52
CA ASN A 231 5.27 -4.66 3.04
C ASN A 231 4.28 -3.57 3.49
N ILE A 232 3.48 -3.84 4.52
CA ILE A 232 2.36 -2.99 4.92
C ILE A 232 2.80 -1.59 5.34
N ASP A 233 3.98 -1.45 5.95
CA ASP A 233 4.54 -0.16 6.36
C ASP A 233 4.71 0.80 5.17
N ALA A 234 5.07 0.27 4.00
CA ALA A 234 5.23 1.06 2.77
C ALA A 234 3.90 1.27 2.04
N LEU A 235 2.98 0.31 2.13
CA LEU A 235 1.73 0.31 1.36
C LEU A 235 0.59 1.07 2.04
N ALA A 236 0.48 1.02 3.37
CA ALA A 236 -0.65 1.55 4.13
C ALA A 236 -0.95 3.04 3.86
N PRO A 237 0.04 3.94 3.74
CA PRO A 237 -0.23 5.35 3.43
C PRO A 237 -0.87 5.57 2.05
N TYR A 238 -0.67 4.62 1.12
CA TYR A 238 -1.13 4.73 -0.25
C TYR A 238 -2.33 3.83 -0.56
N THR A 239 -2.96 3.22 0.45
CA THR A 239 -4.09 2.28 0.29
C THR A 239 -5.16 2.80 -0.68
N GLY A 240 -5.60 4.06 -0.51
CA GLY A 240 -6.64 4.64 -1.37
C GLY A 240 -6.24 4.80 -2.83
N LEU A 241 -4.97 5.07 -3.13
CA LEU A 241 -4.46 5.19 -4.50
C LEU A 241 -4.22 3.82 -5.13
N LEU A 242 -3.70 2.88 -4.34
CA LEU A 242 -3.51 1.50 -4.77
C LEU A 242 -4.84 0.85 -5.14
N LEU A 243 -5.88 1.07 -4.34
CA LEU A 243 -7.19 0.44 -4.53
C LEU A 243 -7.88 0.90 -5.82
N LYS A 244 -7.77 2.19 -6.18
CA LYS A 244 -8.24 2.72 -7.47
C LYS A 244 -7.61 2.03 -8.69
N HIS A 245 -6.40 1.49 -8.53
CA HIS A 245 -5.64 0.88 -9.62
C HIS A 245 -5.37 -0.61 -9.40
N VAL A 246 -6.05 -1.24 -8.44
CA VAL A 246 -5.68 -2.60 -8.04
C VAL A 246 -5.96 -3.61 -9.16
N ASP A 247 -6.93 -3.39 -10.05
CA ASP A 247 -7.09 -4.20 -11.28
C ASP A 247 -5.82 -4.22 -12.14
N ALA A 248 -5.24 -3.04 -12.38
CA ALA A 248 -4.02 -2.90 -13.16
C ALA A 248 -2.81 -3.47 -12.41
N LEU A 249 -2.75 -3.32 -11.09
CA LEU A 249 -1.66 -3.84 -10.27
C LEU A 249 -1.69 -5.37 -10.16
N LEU A 250 -2.88 -5.97 -10.06
CA LEU A 250 -3.06 -7.42 -9.98
C LEU A 250 -2.67 -8.12 -11.28
N LEU A 251 -2.76 -7.45 -12.44
CA LEU A 251 -2.21 -7.99 -13.69
C LEU A 251 -0.71 -8.25 -13.58
N PHE A 252 0.04 -7.36 -12.92
CA PHE A 252 1.48 -7.52 -12.71
C PHE A 252 1.80 -8.58 -11.67
N ALA A 253 0.99 -8.69 -10.61
CA ALA A 253 1.18 -9.71 -9.58
C ALA A 253 0.95 -11.13 -10.12
N ASN A 254 0.15 -11.27 -11.18
CA ASN A 254 -0.15 -12.55 -11.84
C ASN A 254 0.74 -12.84 -13.07
N CYS A 255 1.67 -11.95 -13.45
CA CYS A 255 2.52 -12.16 -14.63
C CYS A 255 3.49 -13.34 -14.49
N ASP A 256 3.87 -13.70 -13.26
CA ASP A 256 4.83 -14.78 -13.04
C ASP A 256 4.19 -16.18 -13.21
N ASP A 257 2.87 -16.31 -13.04
CA ASP A 257 2.13 -17.57 -13.22
C ASP A 257 2.01 -18.00 -14.70
N LEU A 258 2.18 -17.08 -15.66
CA LEU A 258 2.08 -17.39 -17.09
C LEU A 258 3.31 -18.12 -17.63
N ASN A 259 4.49 -17.91 -17.03
CA ASN A 259 5.72 -18.58 -17.44
C ASN A 259 5.81 -20.01 -16.88
N ASP A 260 5.12 -20.29 -15.77
CA ASP A 260 5.14 -21.60 -15.09
C ASP A 260 4.16 -22.62 -15.68
N LEU A 261 3.24 -22.21 -16.56
CA LEU A 261 2.29 -23.12 -17.21
C LEU A 261 2.91 -23.94 -18.35
N GLU A 262 4.08 -23.56 -18.88
CA GLU A 262 4.69 -24.28 -20.01
C GLU A 262 5.86 -25.20 -19.63
N GLN A 263 6.49 -25.07 -18.45
CA GLN A 263 7.66 -25.90 -18.13
C GLN A 263 7.69 -26.39 -16.68
N ASN A 264 7.40 -27.70 -16.54
CA ASN A 264 7.81 -28.58 -15.44
C ASN A 264 7.00 -28.59 -14.13
N LYS A 265 6.02 -29.50 -14.13
CA LYS A 265 5.25 -29.99 -12.98
C LYS A 265 6.06 -30.81 -11.94
N GLN A 266 7.40 -30.79 -11.95
CA GLN A 266 8.19 -31.68 -11.09
C GLN A 266 9.42 -30.99 -10.47
N GLN A 267 9.31 -30.86 -9.14
CA GLN A 267 10.41 -31.05 -8.18
C GLN A 267 11.47 -29.94 -8.10
N ASN A 268 11.06 -28.75 -7.63
CA ASN A 268 11.58 -28.14 -6.39
C ASN A 268 10.93 -26.77 -6.24
N LYS A 269 10.04 -26.65 -5.26
CA LYS A 269 9.26 -25.44 -4.95
C LYS A 269 10.15 -24.39 -4.27
N GLN A 270 11.17 -23.90 -4.98
CA GLN A 270 11.61 -22.53 -4.73
C GLN A 270 10.46 -21.67 -5.21
N LYS A 271 9.70 -21.11 -4.25
CA LYS A 271 8.72 -20.05 -4.45
C LYS A 271 9.46 -18.98 -5.24
N GLY A 272 9.33 -19.02 -6.57
CA GLY A 272 9.97 -18.05 -7.46
C GLY A 272 9.58 -16.66 -7.02
N ASP A 273 10.38 -15.67 -7.36
CA ASP A 273 10.17 -14.29 -6.94
C ASP A 273 8.91 -13.69 -7.62
N THR A 274 7.71 -14.21 -7.28
CA THR A 274 6.37 -13.79 -7.74
C THR A 274 6.11 -12.30 -7.53
N TYR A 275 6.97 -11.68 -6.73
CA TYR A 275 6.91 -10.27 -6.37
C TYR A 275 8.24 -9.54 -6.60
N SER A 276 9.19 -10.11 -7.38
CA SER A 276 10.51 -9.49 -7.65
C SER A 276 10.38 -8.06 -8.18
N LEU A 277 9.44 -7.84 -9.11
CA LEU A 277 9.17 -6.51 -9.64
C LEU A 277 8.58 -5.59 -8.57
N ALA A 278 7.62 -6.09 -7.80
CA ALA A 278 6.98 -5.31 -6.75
C ALA A 278 7.97 -4.90 -5.65
N ASP A 279 8.89 -5.79 -5.26
CA ASP A 279 9.96 -5.54 -4.29
C ASP A 279 10.96 -4.48 -4.80
N GLN A 280 11.28 -4.50 -6.09
CA GLN A 280 12.13 -3.47 -6.72
C GLN A 280 11.45 -2.09 -6.78
N LEU A 281 10.12 -2.07 -6.93
CA LEU A 281 9.33 -0.85 -7.01
C LEU A 281 9.03 -0.23 -5.65
N LEU A 282 9.02 -1.03 -4.57
CA LEU A 282 8.68 -0.59 -3.21
C LEU A 282 9.41 0.68 -2.76
N PRO A 283 10.75 0.81 -2.92
CA PRO A 283 11.48 2.01 -2.50
C PRO A 283 11.10 3.28 -3.29
N TYR A 284 10.48 3.11 -4.45
CA TYR A 284 10.07 4.17 -5.36
C TYR A 284 8.55 4.33 -5.40
N LEU A 285 7.82 3.61 -4.55
CA LEU A 285 6.36 3.54 -4.59
C LEU A 285 5.74 4.94 -4.47
N GLU A 286 6.22 5.77 -3.55
CA GLU A 286 5.79 7.16 -3.41
C GLU A 286 5.92 7.95 -4.73
N TYR A 287 7.05 7.79 -5.41
CA TYR A 287 7.29 8.45 -6.68
C TYR A 287 6.32 7.94 -7.76
N TYR A 288 6.17 6.63 -7.90
CA TYR A 288 5.27 6.05 -8.90
C TYR A 288 3.82 6.39 -8.63
N ILE A 289 3.38 6.30 -7.38
CA ILE A 289 2.00 6.59 -6.97
C ILE A 289 1.66 8.07 -7.19
N SER A 290 2.58 8.99 -6.90
CA SER A 290 2.39 10.42 -7.21
C SER A 290 2.24 10.71 -8.72
N LYS A 291 2.72 9.79 -9.56
CA LYS A 291 2.62 9.88 -11.03
C LYS A 291 1.52 9.01 -11.60
N LEU A 292 1.03 8.01 -10.86
CA LEU A 292 -0.03 7.11 -11.30
C LEU A 292 -1.29 7.89 -11.62
N ASP A 293 -1.78 8.72 -10.70
CA ASP A 293 -3.03 9.46 -10.93
C ASP A 293 -2.91 10.49 -12.08
N VAL A 294 -1.72 11.11 -12.23
CA VAL A 294 -1.50 12.22 -13.18
C VAL A 294 -1.11 11.77 -14.60
N ILE A 295 -0.30 10.72 -14.71
CA ILE A 295 0.34 10.32 -15.97
C ILE A 295 -0.16 8.96 -16.44
N VAL A 296 -0.31 8.01 -15.52
CA VAL A 296 -0.56 6.61 -15.88
C VAL A 296 -2.05 6.33 -15.95
N SER A 297 -2.86 6.77 -14.98
CA SER A 297 -4.29 6.49 -14.83
C SER A 297 -5.11 6.70 -16.11
N PRO A 298 -4.99 7.82 -16.87
CA PRO A 298 -5.79 8.02 -18.09
C PRO A 298 -5.40 7.11 -19.25
N HIS A 299 -4.27 6.43 -19.12
CA HIS A 299 -3.58 5.71 -20.19
C HIS A 299 -3.20 4.29 -19.79
N ILE A 300 -3.49 3.85 -18.56
CA ILE A 300 -3.08 2.55 -18.04
C ILE A 300 -3.75 1.45 -18.87
N ASP A 301 -5.06 1.58 -19.08
CA ASP A 301 -5.85 0.67 -19.92
C ASP A 301 -5.35 0.64 -21.37
N LYS A 302 -4.70 1.71 -21.85
CA LYS A 302 -4.19 1.82 -23.23
C LYS A 302 -2.75 1.34 -23.39
N LEU A 303 -1.93 1.55 -22.36
CA LEU A 303 -0.60 0.97 -22.24
C LEU A 303 -0.70 -0.57 -22.17
N PHE A 304 -1.78 -1.08 -21.59
CA PHE A 304 -2.05 -2.51 -21.45
C PHE A 304 -3.09 -3.06 -22.43
N ALA A 305 -3.70 -2.21 -23.27
CA ALA A 305 -4.58 -2.68 -24.35
C ALA A 305 -3.76 -3.43 -25.43
N ARG A 306 -4.28 -4.62 -25.78
CA ARG A 306 -4.03 -5.43 -26.99
C ARG A 306 -2.70 -5.19 -27.71
N GLY A 307 -1.67 -5.94 -27.32
CA GLY A 307 -0.39 -6.06 -28.03
C GLY A 307 0.87 -5.84 -27.19
N TYR A 308 0.73 -5.24 -26.01
CA TYR A 308 1.82 -5.08 -25.03
C TYR A 308 1.91 -6.24 -24.03
N GLU A 309 0.80 -6.94 -23.77
CA GLU A 309 0.76 -8.12 -22.87
C GLU A 309 1.68 -9.26 -23.32
N THR A 310 1.83 -9.47 -24.63
CA THR A 310 2.67 -10.56 -25.17
C THR A 310 4.16 -10.22 -25.22
N ARG A 311 4.53 -8.96 -24.92
CA ARG A 311 5.93 -8.50 -24.93
C ARG A 311 6.31 -7.99 -23.55
N LEU A 312 6.56 -8.92 -22.63
CA LEU A 312 7.09 -8.65 -21.28
C LEU A 312 8.32 -7.72 -21.27
N THR A 313 9.12 -7.71 -22.35
CA THR A 313 10.25 -6.77 -22.49
C THR A 313 9.84 -5.30 -22.61
N ALA A 314 8.66 -5.03 -23.17
CA ALA A 314 8.09 -3.69 -23.27
C ALA A 314 7.51 -3.22 -21.93
N SER A 315 6.85 -4.10 -21.17
CA SER A 315 6.32 -3.78 -19.84
C SER A 315 7.42 -3.59 -18.80
N ALA A 316 8.46 -4.42 -18.83
CA ALA A 316 9.58 -4.37 -17.88
C ALA A 316 10.43 -3.09 -17.97
N ASN A 317 10.38 -2.37 -19.10
CA ASN A 317 11.10 -1.11 -19.29
C ASN A 317 10.16 0.09 -19.45
N ILE A 318 8.87 -0.08 -19.13
CA ILE A 318 7.86 0.98 -19.28
C ILE A 318 8.15 2.14 -18.34
N ASP A 319 8.82 1.88 -17.21
CA ASP A 319 9.32 2.85 -16.25
C ASP A 319 10.34 3.82 -16.88
N VAL A 320 11.28 3.30 -17.69
CA VAL A 320 12.27 4.09 -18.43
C VAL A 320 11.56 4.98 -19.45
N LEU A 321 10.56 4.46 -20.15
CA LEU A 321 9.77 5.27 -21.10
C LEU A 321 8.88 6.30 -20.40
N LEU A 322 8.20 5.94 -19.32
CA LEU A 322 7.43 6.89 -18.52
C LEU A 322 8.34 7.98 -17.94
N TYR A 323 9.60 7.66 -17.63
CA TYR A 323 10.58 8.65 -17.21
C TYR A 323 10.96 9.61 -18.34
N TRP A 324 11.37 9.09 -19.50
CA TRP A 324 11.86 9.91 -20.63
C TRP A 324 10.76 10.60 -21.42
N PHE A 325 9.60 9.95 -21.54
CA PHE A 325 8.47 10.37 -22.36
C PHE A 325 7.19 10.57 -21.56
N GLY A 326 7.21 10.50 -20.23
CA GLY A 326 6.01 10.79 -19.43
C GLY A 326 5.46 12.21 -19.66
N TRP A 327 6.29 13.13 -20.13
CA TRP A 327 5.84 14.46 -20.56
C TRP A 327 5.07 14.44 -21.89
N THR A 328 5.40 13.54 -22.83
CA THR A 328 4.66 13.42 -24.10
C THR A 328 3.26 12.86 -23.85
N LEU A 329 3.12 12.03 -22.81
CA LEU A 329 1.81 11.54 -22.37
C LEU A 329 0.89 12.65 -21.84
N ARG A 330 1.43 13.81 -21.44
CA ARG A 330 0.63 14.97 -20.99
C ARG A 330 0.06 15.80 -22.13
N ILE A 331 0.54 15.61 -23.36
CA ILE A 331 0.07 16.39 -24.50
C ILE A 331 -1.23 15.76 -25.01
N PRO A 332 -2.33 16.54 -25.14
CA PRO A 332 -3.59 16.00 -25.60
C PRO A 332 -3.43 15.37 -26.99
N TYR A 333 -4.14 14.25 -27.20
CA TYR A 333 -4.15 13.44 -28.44
C TYR A 333 -2.88 12.66 -28.77
N ILE A 334 -1.68 13.07 -28.30
CA ILE A 334 -0.43 12.34 -28.57
C ILE A 334 -0.49 10.87 -28.10
N PRO A 335 -0.96 10.54 -26.88
CA PRO A 335 -1.13 9.15 -26.46
C PRO A 335 -2.03 8.36 -27.41
N ARG A 336 -3.13 8.96 -27.86
CA ARG A 336 -4.09 8.28 -28.76
C ARG A 336 -3.44 7.96 -30.10
N ILE A 337 -2.65 8.89 -30.65
CA ILE A 337 -1.93 8.68 -31.91
C ILE A 337 -0.84 7.61 -31.72
N PHE A 338 -0.06 7.71 -30.63
CA PHE A 338 1.02 6.78 -30.34
C PHE A 338 0.50 5.34 -30.19
N PHE A 339 -0.54 5.13 -29.39
CA PHE A 339 -1.13 3.81 -29.17
C PHE A 339 -1.96 3.30 -30.38
N ALA A 340 -2.36 4.17 -31.30
CA ALA A 340 -3.03 3.75 -32.54
C ALA A 340 -2.06 3.16 -33.59
N ILE A 341 -0.75 3.38 -33.44
CA ILE A 341 0.25 2.87 -34.39
C ILE A 341 0.51 1.38 -34.09
N PRO A 342 0.30 0.45 -35.05
CA PRO A 342 0.47 -1.00 -34.82
C PRO A 342 1.92 -1.40 -34.52
N PHE A 343 2.90 -0.58 -34.91
CA PHE A 343 4.32 -0.78 -34.62
C PHE A 343 4.79 -0.12 -33.31
N SER A 344 3.89 0.53 -32.55
CA SER A 344 4.27 1.19 -31.29
C SER A 344 4.99 0.26 -30.30
N PRO A 345 4.61 -1.02 -30.10
CA PRO A 345 5.32 -1.89 -29.16
C PRO A 345 6.77 -2.17 -29.59
N SER A 346 7.02 -2.29 -30.89
CA SER A 346 8.38 -2.47 -31.43
C SER A 346 9.24 -1.21 -31.25
N ILE A 347 8.65 -0.03 -31.42
CA ILE A 347 9.34 1.25 -31.19
C ILE A 347 9.67 1.41 -29.70
N VAL A 348 8.72 1.12 -28.82
CA VAL A 348 8.89 1.11 -27.36
C VAL A 348 10.05 0.19 -26.99
N SER A 349 10.02 -1.08 -27.41
CA SER A 349 11.09 -2.04 -27.11
C SER A 349 12.46 -1.59 -27.66
N PHE A 350 12.48 -1.00 -28.86
CA PHE A 350 13.71 -0.44 -29.45
C PHE A 350 14.26 0.74 -28.63
N LEU A 351 13.40 1.68 -28.24
CA LEU A 351 13.77 2.84 -27.44
C LEU A 351 14.22 2.44 -26.04
N CYS A 352 13.51 1.53 -25.38
CA CYS A 352 13.89 0.99 -24.06
C CYS A 352 15.31 0.41 -24.05
N ASN A 353 15.71 -0.25 -25.13
CA ASN A 353 17.04 -0.84 -25.26
C ASN A 353 18.14 0.19 -25.58
N ARG A 354 17.78 1.35 -26.11
CA ARG A 354 18.74 2.42 -26.45
C ARG A 354 18.79 3.56 -25.45
N LEU A 355 17.75 3.75 -24.66
CA LEU A 355 17.70 4.80 -23.66
C LEU A 355 18.54 4.43 -22.45
N PRO A 356 19.22 5.41 -21.81
CA PRO A 356 19.98 5.16 -20.61
C PRO A 356 19.05 4.64 -19.51
N LYS A 357 19.32 3.42 -19.00
CA LYS A 357 18.48 2.74 -18.00
C LYS A 357 18.52 3.36 -16.60
N LYS A 358 19.29 4.43 -16.37
CA LYS A 358 19.23 5.30 -15.17
C LYS A 358 20.15 6.53 -15.30
N PHE A 359 19.72 7.67 -14.76
CA PHE A 359 20.64 8.62 -14.12
C PHE A 359 20.72 8.23 -12.65
N ALA A 360 21.71 7.44 -12.24
CA ALA A 360 22.17 7.57 -10.87
C ALA A 360 22.61 9.03 -10.73
N ARG A 361 21.90 9.84 -9.93
CA ARG A 361 22.37 11.18 -9.57
C ARG A 361 23.75 11.00 -8.95
N LYS A 362 24.81 11.15 -9.73
CA LYS A 362 26.17 11.36 -9.24
C LYS A 362 26.09 12.57 -8.32
N GLY A 363 26.09 12.35 -7.01
CA GLY A 363 26.21 13.45 -6.03
C GLY A 363 25.34 13.42 -4.76
N LYS A 364 24.54 12.39 -4.46
CA LYS A 364 23.93 12.29 -3.12
C LYS A 364 24.18 10.92 -2.47
N SER A 365 25.01 10.98 -1.44
CA SER A 365 25.61 9.91 -0.65
C SER A 365 24.64 9.17 0.28
N TYR A 366 23.62 8.49 -0.26
CA TYR A 366 22.71 7.66 0.56
C TYR A 366 22.83 6.14 0.34
N CYS A 367 23.78 5.67 -0.47
CA CYS A 367 24.12 4.25 -0.53
C CYS A 367 25.51 4.04 0.09
N ARG A 368 25.59 3.89 1.41
CA ARG A 368 26.87 3.58 2.09
C ARG A 368 27.00 2.11 2.52
N ASN A 369 25.88 1.39 2.68
CA ASN A 369 25.90 0.00 3.15
C ASN A 369 25.06 -0.97 2.30
N LEU A 370 24.48 -0.51 1.18
CA LEU A 370 24.07 -1.41 0.10
C LEU A 370 25.22 -1.37 -0.89
N GLU A 371 25.93 -2.50 -1.06
CA GLU A 371 26.66 -2.75 -2.29
C GLU A 371 25.66 -2.49 -3.42
N CYS A 372 25.80 -1.35 -4.10
CA CYS A 372 25.22 -1.24 -5.41
C CYS A 372 25.91 -2.34 -6.22
N ALA A 373 25.21 -3.45 -6.41
CA ALA A 373 25.47 -4.36 -7.50
C ALA A 373 25.29 -3.56 -8.79
N ILE A 374 26.33 -2.78 -9.11
CA ILE A 374 26.72 -2.40 -10.46
C ILE A 374 27.41 -3.65 -11.00
N ASP A 375 26.70 -4.77 -11.02
CA ASP A 375 26.89 -5.67 -12.12
C ASP A 375 26.03 -5.07 -13.22
N ASP A 376 26.62 -4.83 -14.39
CA ASP A 376 25.99 -4.34 -15.62
C ASP A 376 24.91 -5.31 -16.18
N ASN A 377 24.25 -6.04 -15.29
CA ASN A 377 23.41 -7.18 -15.53
C ASN A 377 21.99 -6.97 -15.00
N TYR A 378 21.54 -5.71 -14.92
CA TYR A 378 20.12 -5.40 -14.88
C TYR A 378 19.52 -5.68 -16.27
N GLY A 379 19.24 -6.95 -16.51
CA GLY A 379 18.54 -7.44 -17.69
C GLY A 379 19.36 -8.16 -18.76
N LEU A 380 20.62 -8.61 -18.55
CA LEU A 380 21.15 -9.62 -19.51
C LEU A 380 20.40 -10.93 -19.36
N SER A 381 19.97 -11.32 -18.16
CA SER A 381 19.10 -12.47 -17.95
C SER A 381 17.74 -12.30 -18.66
N TRP A 382 17.13 -11.11 -18.58
CA TRP A 382 15.87 -10.79 -19.28
C TRP A 382 16.03 -10.66 -20.79
N ASN A 383 17.16 -10.13 -21.29
CA ASN A 383 17.47 -10.06 -22.72
C ASN A 383 17.97 -11.40 -23.31
N LYS A 384 18.22 -12.41 -22.47
CA LYS A 384 18.58 -13.78 -22.85
C LYS A 384 17.40 -14.76 -22.76
N LEU A 385 16.27 -14.38 -22.16
CA LEU A 385 15.00 -15.09 -22.34
C LEU A 385 14.63 -14.96 -23.82
N ASP A 386 14.44 -16.11 -24.48
CA ASP A 386 14.69 -16.33 -25.90
C ASP A 386 14.07 -15.32 -26.89
N LYS A 387 14.87 -14.99 -27.93
CA LYS A 387 14.41 -14.37 -29.18
C LYS A 387 13.82 -15.44 -30.11
N ALA A 388 12.81 -16.18 -29.65
CA ALA A 388 12.03 -17.10 -30.49
C ALA A 388 10.90 -16.34 -31.20
#